data_AF-A0A026WR12-F1
#
_entry.id   AF-A0A026WR12-F1
#
_cell.length_a   1.000
_cell.length_b   1.000
_cell.length_c   1.000
_cell.angle_alpha   90.00
_cell.angle_beta   90.00
_cell.angle_gamma   90.00
#
_symmetry.space_group_name_H-M   'P 1'
#
loop_
_entity.id
_entity.type
_entity.pdbx_description
1 polymer ?
#
loop_
_entity_poly.entity_id
_entity_poly.type
_entity_poly.pdbx_seq_one_letter_code
_entity_poly.pdbx_strand_id
1 'polypeptide(L)'
;MATITNLPVEVIYIILDFNNISVQDFANFSSTCKHFYQMLYPNSFWRRKFNQRWSGLKKACQTEMHKGYRNFEELVEARVKCKKELPHLLAQMSEKYYHNGSDEYLQERVKRGDHWVSILHHEHYIFNNVILDKEELTLLIYPNKTIHYLNCYLLMDELTSLNEQWKNGCKDDLTNIYYGRNLLPYLRHHHLENVWQEFINRPAKQQLLEEVIPFVIQWFHPEKNVSYSHIGMDLDLIAKLVMRFLKDLNPKHPIFSTSHEQFSIWKYNNIYENRWNNSDGRLIIDILFVLLLNKPIFLGPVIHYFKSDLFRQYLYIAKDGYMDNVPLPVIFQSVARRLGIYCDLVSFVTSDPDSDILVMDKTYPNTWLLSWRPKWLN
;
A
#
# COMPACT_ATOMS: atom_id res chain seq x y z
N MET A 1 50.83 -20.87 -7.83
CA MET A 1 49.36 -20.87 -7.98
C MET A 1 48.85 -19.47 -7.71
N ALA A 2 48.08 -18.88 -8.63
CA ALA A 2 47.42 -17.60 -8.35
C ALA A 2 46.25 -17.86 -7.37
N THR A 3 46.26 -17.17 -6.24
CA THR A 3 45.19 -17.23 -5.24
C THR A 3 44.21 -16.08 -5.46
N ILE A 4 42.99 -16.19 -4.93
CA ILE A 4 41.96 -15.14 -5.04
C ILE A 4 42.44 -13.79 -4.46
N THR A 5 43.38 -13.81 -3.51
CA THR A 5 44.05 -12.63 -2.94
C THR A 5 44.91 -11.85 -3.94
N ASN A 6 45.25 -12.45 -5.09
CA ASN A 6 46.08 -11.84 -6.12
C ASN A 6 45.25 -11.20 -7.23
N LEU A 7 43.92 -11.31 -7.17
CA LEU A 7 43.02 -10.69 -8.13
C LEU A 7 42.82 -9.21 -7.79
N PRO A 8 42.66 -8.33 -8.80
CA PRO A 8 42.19 -6.97 -8.58
C PRO A 8 40.83 -6.95 -7.86
N VAL A 9 40.63 -5.96 -7.01
CA VAL A 9 39.41 -5.79 -6.20
C VAL A 9 38.17 -5.77 -7.09
N GLU A 10 38.25 -5.16 -8.27
CA GLU A 10 37.17 -5.08 -9.26
C GLU A 10 36.75 -6.46 -9.77
N VAL A 11 37.72 -7.36 -9.97
CA VAL A 11 37.45 -8.74 -10.43
C VAL A 11 36.79 -9.54 -9.31
N ILE A 12 37.28 -9.38 -8.08
CA ILE A 12 36.66 -10.01 -6.90
C ILE A 12 35.22 -9.51 -6.72
N TYR A 13 34.97 -8.22 -6.97
CA TYR A 13 33.62 -7.65 -6.93
C TYR A 13 32.70 -8.25 -7.98
N ILE A 14 33.15 -8.42 -9.22
CA ILE A 14 32.34 -9.06 -10.28
C ILE A 14 32.01 -10.50 -9.88
N ILE A 15 33.00 -11.24 -9.35
CA ILE A 15 32.81 -12.61 -8.86
C ILE A 15 31.75 -12.62 -7.78
N LEU A 16 31.91 -11.78 -6.75
CA LEU A 16 30.97 -11.71 -5.64
C LEU A 16 29.57 -11.29 -6.07
N ASP A 17 29.41 -10.49 -7.12
CA ASP A 17 28.09 -10.02 -7.59
C ASP A 17 27.26 -11.08 -8.34
N PHE A 18 27.84 -12.24 -8.68
CA PHE A 18 27.07 -13.33 -9.30
C PHE A 18 25.91 -13.80 -8.40
N ASN A 19 24.76 -14.06 -9.03
CA ASN A 19 23.54 -14.51 -8.35
C ASN A 19 23.70 -15.85 -7.61
N ASN A 20 24.68 -16.67 -8.02
CA ASN A 20 24.96 -17.97 -7.41
C ASN A 20 25.68 -17.84 -6.06
N ILE A 21 26.23 -16.66 -5.75
CA ILE A 21 26.90 -16.38 -4.47
C ILE A 21 25.88 -15.75 -3.53
N SER A 22 25.53 -16.50 -2.48
CA SER A 22 24.52 -16.09 -1.53
C SER A 22 25.05 -15.01 -0.58
N VAL A 23 24.11 -14.34 0.11
CA VAL A 23 24.45 -13.40 1.19
C VAL A 23 25.25 -14.10 2.32
N GLN A 24 25.05 -15.40 2.53
CA GLN A 24 25.82 -16.16 3.52
C GLN A 24 27.25 -16.40 3.05
N ASP A 25 27.45 -16.75 1.78
CA ASP A 25 28.78 -16.92 1.20
C ASP A 25 29.56 -15.61 1.24
N PHE A 26 28.87 -14.49 1.03
CA PHE A 26 29.43 -13.15 1.16
C PHE A 26 29.89 -12.84 2.59
N ALA A 27 29.06 -13.16 3.60
CA ALA A 27 29.41 -13.00 5.02
C ALA A 27 30.57 -13.91 5.45
N ASN A 28 30.59 -15.15 4.94
CA ASN A 28 31.69 -16.08 5.18
C ASN A 28 32.99 -15.55 4.54
N PHE A 29 32.91 -15.03 3.31
CA PHE A 29 34.05 -14.47 2.59
C PHE A 29 34.61 -13.24 3.30
N SER A 30 33.78 -12.30 3.77
CA SER A 30 34.24 -11.14 4.55
C SER A 30 34.93 -11.54 5.86
N SER A 31 34.55 -12.68 6.45
CA SER A 31 35.12 -13.21 7.69
C SER A 31 36.46 -13.93 7.52
N THR A 32 36.92 -14.17 6.28
CA THR A 32 38.14 -14.95 6.04
C THR A 32 39.43 -14.18 6.35
N CYS A 33 39.50 -12.88 6.05
CA CYS A 33 40.67 -12.06 6.33
C CYS A 33 40.36 -10.56 6.38
N LYS A 34 41.23 -9.79 7.05
CA LYS A 34 41.09 -8.33 7.21
C LYS A 34 41.02 -7.59 5.87
N HIS A 35 41.75 -8.06 4.86
CA HIS A 35 41.75 -7.45 3.53
C HIS A 35 40.37 -7.54 2.86
N PHE A 36 39.76 -8.73 2.85
CA PHE A 36 38.42 -8.90 2.28
C PHE A 36 37.33 -8.25 3.14
N TYR A 37 37.46 -8.25 4.46
CA TYR A 37 36.57 -7.47 5.32
C TYR A 37 36.57 -5.98 4.95
N GLN A 38 37.75 -5.36 4.88
CA GLN A 38 37.90 -3.95 4.52
C GLN A 38 37.41 -3.64 3.10
N MET A 39 37.64 -4.56 2.16
CA MET A 39 37.17 -4.45 0.78
C MET A 39 35.64 -4.47 0.67
N LEU A 40 34.95 -5.19 1.55
CA LEU A 40 33.48 -5.34 1.55
C LEU A 40 32.77 -4.41 2.54
N TYR A 41 33.54 -3.67 3.34
CA TYR A 41 33.05 -2.66 4.26
C TYR A 41 32.20 -1.55 3.61
N PRO A 42 32.39 -1.16 2.32
CA PRO A 42 31.44 -0.26 1.68
C PRO A 42 30.05 -0.89 1.65
N ASN A 43 29.13 -0.27 2.40
CA ASN A 43 27.75 -0.72 2.57
C ASN A 43 26.95 -0.84 1.24
N SER A 44 27.48 -0.32 0.13
CA SER A 44 26.92 -0.48 -1.20
C SER A 44 26.86 -1.94 -1.69
N PHE A 45 27.80 -2.80 -1.27
CA PHE A 45 27.81 -4.21 -1.66
C PHE A 45 26.79 -5.02 -0.88
N TRP A 46 26.81 -4.90 0.45
CA TRP A 46 25.77 -5.47 1.32
C TRP A 46 24.37 -5.04 0.88
N ARG A 47 24.19 -3.77 0.51
CA ARG A 47 22.94 -3.27 -0.08
C ARG A 47 22.55 -3.98 -1.37
N ARG A 48 23.48 -4.15 -2.31
CA ARG A 48 23.18 -4.84 -3.59
C ARG A 48 22.79 -6.30 -3.35
N LYS A 49 23.58 -7.02 -2.53
CA LYS A 49 23.31 -8.42 -2.19
C LYS A 49 22.00 -8.61 -1.44
N PHE A 50 21.71 -7.72 -0.49
CA PHE A 50 20.43 -7.69 0.19
C PHE A 50 19.27 -7.50 -0.80
N ASN A 51 19.35 -6.51 -1.69
CA ASN A 51 18.30 -6.23 -2.66
C ASN A 51 18.14 -7.31 -3.75
N GLN A 52 19.22 -8.03 -4.09
CA GLN A 52 19.16 -9.19 -5.00
C GLN A 52 18.35 -10.33 -4.35
N ARG A 53 18.63 -10.62 -3.07
CA ARG A 53 17.99 -11.74 -2.35
C ARG A 53 16.57 -11.42 -1.88
N TRP A 54 16.34 -10.21 -1.38
CA TRP A 54 15.06 -9.76 -0.82
C TRP A 54 14.56 -8.52 -1.55
N SER A 55 14.24 -8.69 -2.83
CA SER A 55 13.80 -7.60 -3.71
C SER A 55 12.52 -6.91 -3.21
N GLY A 56 11.64 -7.63 -2.51
CA GLY A 56 10.43 -7.10 -1.87
C GLY A 56 10.70 -6.02 -0.82
N LEU A 57 11.84 -6.11 -0.12
CA LEU A 57 12.23 -5.16 0.93
C LEU A 57 12.93 -3.90 0.38
N LYS A 58 13.30 -3.89 -0.90
CA LYS A 58 14.08 -2.80 -1.51
C LYS A 58 13.42 -1.44 -1.33
N LYS A 59 12.10 -1.35 -1.55
CA LYS A 59 11.35 -0.09 -1.45
C LYS A 59 11.27 0.41 -0.01
N ALA A 60 10.93 -0.47 0.94
CA ALA A 60 10.88 -0.13 2.36
C ALA A 60 12.25 0.34 2.87
N CYS A 61 13.32 -0.38 2.51
CA CYS A 61 14.68 0.02 2.85
C CYS A 61 15.05 1.38 2.24
N GLN A 62 14.70 1.65 0.98
CA GLN A 62 14.97 2.96 0.37
C GLN A 62 14.28 4.11 1.09
N THR A 63 13.00 3.96 1.44
CA THR A 63 12.25 4.99 2.18
C THR A 63 12.87 5.26 3.55
N GLU A 64 13.19 4.20 4.29
CA GLU A 64 13.69 4.33 5.66
C GLU A 64 15.18 4.72 5.73
N MET A 65 15.97 4.45 4.68
CA MET A 65 17.34 4.94 4.56
C MET A 65 17.41 6.48 4.56
N HIS A 66 16.37 7.17 4.07
CA HIS A 66 16.29 8.63 4.16
C HIS A 66 16.13 9.13 5.59
N LYS A 67 15.68 8.27 6.53
CA LYS A 67 15.47 8.58 7.95
C LYS A 67 16.71 8.29 8.82
N GLY A 68 17.85 7.94 8.22
CA GLY A 68 19.15 7.95 8.91
C GLY A 68 19.84 6.59 9.07
N TYR A 69 19.22 5.49 8.64
CA TYR A 69 19.83 4.17 8.79
C TYR A 69 20.73 3.77 7.63
N ARG A 70 21.91 3.23 7.97
CA ARG A 70 22.98 3.01 7.00
C ARG A 70 23.76 1.71 7.18
N ASN A 71 23.27 0.66 7.83
CA ASN A 71 24.03 -0.59 7.91
C ASN A 71 23.25 -1.80 7.35
N PHE A 72 23.54 -2.23 6.11
CA PHE A 72 22.88 -3.41 5.53
C PHE A 72 23.42 -4.74 6.09
N GLU A 73 24.62 -4.77 6.67
CA GLU A 73 25.15 -5.96 7.34
C GLU A 73 24.25 -6.32 8.54
N GLU A 74 23.94 -5.33 9.39
CA GLU A 74 22.99 -5.49 10.51
C GLU A 74 21.58 -5.88 10.02
N LEU A 75 21.12 -5.36 8.88
CA LEU A 75 19.82 -5.78 8.31
C LEU A 75 19.81 -7.22 7.83
N VAL A 76 20.91 -7.67 7.23
CA VAL A 76 21.08 -9.08 6.83
C VAL A 76 21.00 -9.96 8.08
N GLU A 77 21.74 -9.62 9.13
CA GLU A 77 21.73 -10.35 10.39
C GLU A 77 20.34 -10.39 11.02
N ALA A 78 19.65 -9.25 11.09
CA ALA A 78 18.29 -9.14 11.61
C ALA A 78 17.31 -9.98 10.80
N ARG A 79 17.42 -9.97 9.46
CA ARG A 79 16.54 -10.74 8.59
C ARG A 79 16.75 -12.25 8.77
N VAL A 80 18.01 -12.69 8.89
CA VAL A 80 18.36 -14.09 9.15
C VAL A 80 17.89 -14.52 10.53
N LYS A 81 18.04 -13.67 11.55
CA LYS A 81 17.54 -13.90 12.90
C LYS A 81 16.01 -14.04 12.91
N CYS A 82 15.32 -13.11 12.27
CA CYS A 82 13.86 -13.14 12.11
C CYS A 82 13.36 -14.46 11.51
N LYS A 83 14.03 -14.96 10.45
CA LYS A 83 13.69 -16.25 9.84
C LYS A 83 13.84 -17.43 10.81
N LYS A 84 14.86 -17.40 11.67
CA LYS A 84 15.11 -18.47 12.66
C LYS A 84 14.13 -18.44 13.82
N GLU A 85 13.76 -17.26 14.28
CA GLU A 85 12.92 -17.09 15.48
C GLU A 85 11.42 -17.21 15.19
N LEU A 86 10.98 -16.86 13.98
CA LEU A 86 9.56 -16.82 13.63
C LEU A 86 8.82 -18.16 13.83
N PRO A 87 9.36 -19.35 13.45
CA PRO A 87 8.66 -20.61 13.71
C PRO A 87 8.44 -20.90 15.21
N HIS A 88 9.42 -20.57 16.05
CA HIS A 88 9.30 -20.72 17.50
C HIS A 88 8.23 -19.79 18.07
N LEU A 89 8.19 -18.57 17.55
CA LEU A 89 7.18 -17.59 17.90
C LEU A 89 5.76 -18.09 17.59
N LEU A 90 5.55 -18.55 16.36
CA LEU A 90 4.25 -19.02 15.89
C LEU A 90 3.80 -20.26 16.67
N ALA A 91 4.73 -21.14 17.06
CA ALA A 91 4.43 -22.28 17.92
C ALA A 91 3.95 -21.85 19.32
N GLN A 92 4.57 -20.84 19.93
CA GLN A 92 4.14 -20.31 21.24
C GLN A 92 2.75 -19.68 21.20
N MET A 93 2.33 -19.14 20.07
CA MET A 93 0.98 -18.59 19.90
C MET A 93 -0.11 -19.66 20.07
N SER A 94 0.19 -20.93 19.77
CA SER A 94 -0.76 -22.04 19.97
C SER A 94 -1.13 -22.26 21.42
N GLU A 95 -0.16 -22.17 22.32
CA GLU A 95 -0.39 -22.33 23.76
C GLU A 95 -1.26 -21.19 24.31
N LYS A 96 -1.11 -19.99 23.73
CA LYS A 96 -1.71 -18.77 24.27
C LYS A 96 -3.11 -18.45 23.73
N TYR A 97 -3.37 -18.70 22.44
CA TYR A 97 -4.57 -18.17 21.77
C TYR A 97 -5.53 -19.25 21.24
N TYR A 98 -5.27 -20.54 21.49
CA TYR A 98 -6.14 -21.63 21.01
C TYR A 98 -7.57 -21.59 21.59
N HIS A 99 -7.82 -20.84 22.67
CA HIS A 99 -9.11 -20.83 23.38
C HIS A 99 -9.86 -19.48 23.43
N ASN A 100 -9.29 -18.36 22.97
CA ASN A 100 -9.93 -17.04 23.10
C ASN A 100 -10.73 -16.66 21.85
N GLY A 101 -11.96 -17.15 21.79
CA GLY A 101 -12.93 -16.81 20.76
C GLY A 101 -13.67 -15.49 21.00
N SER A 102 -13.57 -14.61 20.00
CA SER A 102 -14.60 -13.68 19.48
C SER A 102 -15.14 -12.48 20.27
N ASP A 103 -15.34 -12.49 21.60
CA ASP A 103 -16.13 -11.40 22.24
C ASP A 103 -15.32 -10.19 22.76
N GLU A 104 -14.08 -10.37 23.22
CA GLU A 104 -13.25 -9.24 23.69
C GLU A 104 -12.71 -8.36 22.55
N TYR A 105 -12.58 -8.93 21.34
CA TYR A 105 -12.09 -8.28 20.13
C TYR A 105 -12.89 -7.02 19.75
N LEU A 106 -14.21 -7.05 19.91
CA LEU A 106 -15.10 -5.95 19.53
C LEU A 106 -15.08 -4.80 20.54
N GLN A 107 -14.88 -5.08 21.83
CA GLN A 107 -14.95 -4.05 22.87
C GLN A 107 -13.70 -3.16 22.96
N GLU A 108 -12.52 -3.68 22.61
CA GLU A 108 -11.28 -2.91 22.71
C GLU A 108 -11.13 -1.88 21.57
N ARG A 109 -11.51 -2.24 20.33
CA ARG A 109 -11.39 -1.31 19.18
C ARG A 109 -12.45 -0.21 19.19
N VAL A 110 -13.66 -0.49 19.67
CA VAL A 110 -14.71 0.54 19.84
C VAL A 110 -14.29 1.61 20.87
N LYS A 111 -13.49 1.24 21.88
CA LYS A 111 -12.95 2.20 22.87
C LYS A 111 -11.86 3.11 22.33
N ARG A 112 -11.15 2.74 21.24
CA ARG A 112 -10.04 3.55 20.68
C ARG A 112 -10.49 4.79 19.91
N GLY A 113 -11.78 4.95 19.63
CA GLY A 113 -12.27 6.14 18.94
C GLY A 113 -11.82 6.26 17.48
N ASP A 114 -11.32 5.17 16.89
CA ASP A 114 -10.91 5.09 15.49
C ASP A 114 -12.13 5.18 14.56
N HIS A 115 -12.67 6.38 14.38
CA HIS A 115 -13.86 6.65 13.56
C HIS A 115 -13.73 6.09 12.12
N TRP A 116 -12.51 5.97 11.59
CA TRP A 116 -12.26 5.40 10.27
C TRP A 116 -12.35 3.88 10.21
N VAL A 117 -12.00 3.21 11.30
CA VAL A 117 -12.10 1.75 11.40
C VAL A 117 -13.59 1.38 11.41
N SER A 118 -14.44 2.13 12.11
CA SER A 118 -15.90 1.98 12.03
C SER A 118 -16.51 2.25 10.63
N ILE A 119 -15.83 3.00 9.76
CA ILE A 119 -16.32 3.36 8.42
C ILE A 119 -16.11 2.25 7.39
N LEU A 120 -15.04 1.46 7.53
CA LEU A 120 -14.73 0.33 6.63
C LEU A 120 -15.23 -1.01 7.19
N HIS A 121 -15.98 -0.96 8.30
CA HIS A 121 -16.15 -2.11 9.17
C HIS A 121 -17.30 -3.04 8.80
N HIS A 122 -18.13 -2.71 7.82
CA HIS A 122 -19.48 -3.27 7.84
C HIS A 122 -19.77 -4.51 6.99
N GLU A 123 -18.92 -4.95 6.04
CA GLU A 123 -19.34 -6.11 5.20
C GLU A 123 -18.31 -7.16 4.78
N HIS A 124 -17.08 -7.22 5.30
CA HIS A 124 -16.21 -8.38 5.02
C HIS A 124 -15.43 -8.89 6.25
N TYR A 125 -16.04 -9.89 6.87
CA TYR A 125 -15.43 -11.03 7.57
C TYR A 125 -14.27 -10.75 8.54
N ILE A 126 -14.58 -10.99 9.82
CA ILE A 126 -13.78 -11.72 10.82
C ILE A 126 -12.51 -12.35 10.21
N PHE A 127 -11.40 -11.61 10.20
CA PHE A 127 -10.09 -12.21 10.00
C PHE A 127 -9.40 -12.35 11.36
N ASN A 128 -9.69 -13.53 11.95
CA ASN A 128 -8.87 -14.33 12.86
C ASN A 128 -8.84 -13.99 14.36
N ASN A 129 -9.20 -15.02 15.14
CA ASN A 129 -9.35 -15.13 16.59
C ASN A 129 -8.06 -14.94 17.41
N VAL A 130 -7.02 -14.31 16.86
CA VAL A 130 -5.74 -14.15 17.54
C VAL A 130 -5.57 -12.70 17.95
N ILE A 131 -5.97 -12.39 19.19
CA ILE A 131 -5.71 -11.10 19.81
C ILE A 131 -4.24 -11.07 20.24
N LEU A 132 -3.36 -10.55 19.39
CA LEU A 132 -2.04 -10.14 19.85
C LEU A 132 -2.18 -8.87 20.67
N ASP A 133 -1.77 -8.93 21.93
CA ASP A 133 -1.62 -7.76 22.77
C ASP A 133 -0.59 -6.81 22.12
N LYS A 134 -0.85 -5.50 22.22
CA LYS A 134 0.00 -4.44 21.68
C LYS A 134 1.40 -4.50 22.28
N GLU A 135 1.53 -4.85 23.56
CA GLU A 135 2.84 -5.02 24.21
C GLU A 135 3.62 -6.19 23.61
N GLU A 136 2.94 -7.31 23.34
CA GLU A 136 3.56 -8.46 22.69
C GLU A 136 3.94 -8.18 21.25
N LEU A 137 3.06 -7.55 20.47
CA LEU A 137 3.40 -7.08 19.14
C LEU A 137 4.62 -6.14 19.17
N THR A 138 4.68 -5.26 20.16
CA THR A 138 5.81 -4.34 20.35
C THR A 138 7.09 -5.14 20.64
N LEU A 139 7.03 -6.20 21.44
CA LEU A 139 8.18 -7.10 21.68
C LEU A 139 8.59 -7.86 20.40
N LEU A 140 7.63 -8.28 19.58
CA LEU A 140 7.86 -8.94 18.30
C LEU A 140 8.54 -8.03 17.29
N ILE A 141 8.02 -6.82 17.14
CA ILE A 141 8.51 -5.83 16.18
C ILE A 141 9.80 -5.20 16.72
N TYR A 142 10.01 -5.11 18.02
CA TYR A 142 11.13 -4.34 18.59
C TYR A 142 11.98 -5.11 19.62
N PRO A 143 12.57 -6.27 19.25
CA PRO A 143 13.38 -7.04 20.20
C PRO A 143 14.71 -6.36 20.56
N ASN A 144 15.16 -5.33 19.83
CA ASN A 144 16.37 -4.57 20.16
C ASN A 144 16.37 -3.13 19.58
N LYS A 145 16.96 -2.17 20.29
CA LYS A 145 16.82 -0.71 20.06
C LYS A 145 17.42 -0.17 18.75
N THR A 146 18.18 -0.94 17.97
CA THR A 146 18.92 -0.45 16.79
C THR A 146 18.21 -0.64 15.43
N ILE A 147 17.23 -1.54 15.30
CA ILE A 147 16.60 -1.92 14.00
C ILE A 147 15.08 -1.65 14.00
N HIS A 148 14.63 -0.85 14.96
CA HIS A 148 13.23 -0.71 15.37
C HIS A 148 12.25 -0.59 14.18
N TYR A 149 12.43 0.41 13.31
CA TYR A 149 11.45 0.75 12.27
C TYR A 149 11.40 -0.23 11.07
N LEU A 150 12.46 -1.03 10.81
CA LEU A 150 12.48 -1.99 9.68
C LEU A 150 11.98 -3.38 10.05
N ASN A 151 12.01 -3.74 11.34
CA ASN A 151 11.63 -5.09 11.80
C ASN A 151 10.21 -5.49 11.37
N CYS A 152 9.26 -4.56 11.39
CA CYS A 152 7.89 -4.83 10.91
C CYS A 152 7.90 -5.28 9.44
N TYR A 153 8.70 -4.62 8.59
CA TYR A 153 8.87 -5.02 7.19
C TYR A 153 9.58 -6.37 7.04
N LEU A 154 10.61 -6.64 7.84
CA LEU A 154 11.32 -7.92 7.82
C LEU A 154 10.38 -9.08 8.21
N LEU A 155 9.56 -8.89 9.24
CA LEU A 155 8.57 -9.86 9.70
C LEU A 155 7.47 -10.09 8.66
N MET A 156 6.90 -9.02 8.09
CA MET A 156 5.88 -9.13 7.04
C MET A 156 6.42 -9.85 5.78
N ASP A 157 7.66 -9.57 5.38
CA ASP A 157 8.34 -10.23 4.26
C ASP A 157 8.60 -11.73 4.53
N GLU A 158 9.01 -12.10 5.74
CA GLU A 158 9.17 -13.52 6.11
C GLU A 158 7.83 -14.25 6.13
N LEU A 159 6.79 -13.67 6.73
CA LEU A 159 5.46 -14.26 6.76
C LEU A 159 4.87 -14.42 5.35
N THR A 160 5.14 -13.46 4.46
CA THR A 160 4.74 -13.56 3.05
C THR A 160 5.49 -14.72 2.37
N SER A 161 6.80 -14.82 2.59
CA SER A 161 7.64 -15.89 2.02
C SER A 161 7.22 -17.27 2.53
N LEU A 162 6.91 -17.40 3.81
CA LEU A 162 6.38 -18.63 4.41
C LEU A 162 5.04 -19.01 3.77
N ASN A 163 4.13 -18.05 3.62
CA ASN A 163 2.82 -18.32 3.00
C ASN A 163 2.93 -18.78 1.53
N GLU A 164 3.92 -18.30 0.79
CA GLU A 164 4.22 -18.80 -0.56
C GLU A 164 4.76 -20.23 -0.54
N GLN A 165 5.66 -20.55 0.39
CA GLN A 165 6.18 -21.92 0.57
C GLN A 165 5.08 -22.91 0.91
N TRP A 166 4.12 -22.51 1.76
CA TRP A 166 2.95 -23.32 2.11
C TRP A 166 2.06 -23.62 0.91
N LYS A 167 1.80 -22.61 0.07
CA LYS A 167 1.00 -22.79 -1.16
C LYS A 167 1.65 -23.77 -2.13
N ASN A 168 2.97 -23.87 -2.11
CA ASN A 168 3.75 -24.77 -2.97
C ASN A 168 3.89 -26.19 -2.40
N GLY A 169 3.17 -26.53 -1.33
CA GLY A 169 3.12 -27.89 -0.79
C GLY A 169 4.30 -28.28 0.10
N CYS A 170 5.07 -27.31 0.61
CA CYS A 170 6.07 -27.59 1.63
C CYS A 170 5.37 -28.10 2.91
N LYS A 171 5.85 -29.21 3.48
CA LYS A 171 5.30 -29.81 4.71
C LYS A 171 5.78 -29.03 5.93
N ASP A 172 5.27 -27.82 6.09
CA ASP A 172 5.46 -27.04 7.31
C ASP A 172 4.41 -27.42 8.37
N ASP A 173 4.72 -27.13 9.63
CA ASP A 173 3.81 -27.31 10.76
C ASP A 173 2.51 -26.54 10.53
N LEU A 174 1.37 -27.25 10.58
CA LEU A 174 0.03 -26.66 10.40
C LEU A 174 -0.25 -25.54 11.41
N THR A 175 0.36 -25.62 12.59
CA THR A 175 0.33 -24.58 13.63
C THR A 175 0.94 -23.28 13.11
N ASN A 176 2.15 -23.35 12.56
CA ASN A 176 2.85 -22.20 12.01
C ASN A 176 2.11 -21.62 10.81
N ILE A 177 1.52 -22.49 9.97
CA ILE A 177 0.67 -22.08 8.85
C ILE A 177 -0.53 -21.26 9.33
N TYR A 178 -1.23 -21.76 10.35
CA TYR A 178 -2.41 -21.10 10.91
C TYR A 178 -2.05 -19.75 11.52
N TYR A 179 -1.10 -19.70 12.45
CA TYR A 179 -0.75 -18.46 13.14
C TYR A 179 -0.08 -17.43 12.23
N GLY A 180 0.73 -17.86 11.27
CA GLY A 180 1.34 -16.93 10.33
C GLY A 180 0.33 -16.29 9.37
N ARG A 181 -0.72 -17.03 8.97
CA ARG A 181 -1.85 -16.46 8.22
C ARG A 181 -2.65 -15.44 9.02
N ASN A 182 -2.69 -15.58 10.34
CA ASN A 182 -3.41 -14.67 11.23
C ASN A 182 -2.57 -13.43 11.58
N LEU A 183 -1.26 -13.61 11.77
CA LEU A 183 -0.33 -12.56 12.17
C LEU A 183 -0.04 -11.56 11.04
N LEU A 184 0.04 -12.01 9.79
CA LEU A 184 0.36 -11.13 8.65
C LEU A 184 -0.66 -9.99 8.45
N PRO A 185 -1.99 -10.25 8.43
CA PRO A 185 -3.00 -9.19 8.41
C PRO A 185 -2.83 -8.17 9.54
N TYR A 186 -2.65 -8.66 10.77
CA TYR A 186 -2.50 -7.80 11.94
C TYR A 186 -1.30 -6.87 11.82
N LEU A 187 -0.12 -7.41 11.45
CA LEU A 187 1.09 -6.61 11.23
C LEU A 187 0.90 -5.58 10.11
N ARG A 188 0.19 -5.96 9.04
CA ARG A 188 -0.12 -5.06 7.93
C ARG A 188 -1.00 -3.91 8.39
N HIS A 189 -2.08 -4.19 9.11
CA HIS A 189 -2.99 -3.16 9.62
C HIS A 189 -2.28 -2.22 10.56
N HIS A 190 -1.48 -2.74 11.50
CA HIS A 190 -0.68 -1.91 12.40
C HIS A 190 0.31 -1.01 11.62
N HIS A 191 0.97 -1.55 10.60
CA HIS A 191 1.84 -0.75 9.73
C HIS A 191 1.05 0.34 9.00
N LEU A 192 -0.09 -0.02 8.41
CA LEU A 192 -0.97 0.90 7.68
C LEU A 192 -1.51 2.00 8.59
N GLU A 193 -1.84 1.72 9.85
CA GLU A 193 -2.24 2.73 10.84
C GLU A 193 -1.15 3.81 10.99
N ASN A 194 0.13 3.42 11.09
CA ASN A 194 1.22 4.39 11.15
C ASN A 194 1.34 5.21 9.85
N VAL A 195 1.22 4.57 8.69
CA VAL A 195 1.23 5.26 7.38
C VAL A 195 0.06 6.24 7.26
N TRP A 196 -1.12 5.87 7.77
CA TRP A 196 -2.29 6.72 7.81
C TRP A 196 -2.06 7.94 8.71
N GLN A 197 -1.51 7.73 9.90
CA GLN A 197 -1.14 8.84 10.80
C GLN A 197 -0.12 9.78 10.14
N GLU A 198 0.88 9.25 9.45
CA GLU A 198 1.82 10.08 8.68
C GLU A 198 1.11 10.88 7.58
N PHE A 199 0.10 10.32 6.91
CA PHE A 199 -0.65 11.00 5.86
C PHE A 199 -1.55 12.12 6.40
N ILE A 200 -2.36 11.85 7.43
CA ILE A 200 -3.30 12.83 7.98
C ILE A 200 -2.60 14.00 8.67
N ASN A 201 -1.37 13.80 9.16
CA ASN A 201 -0.58 14.86 9.78
C ASN A 201 0.15 15.76 8.76
N ARG A 202 0.09 15.45 7.45
CA ARG A 202 0.61 16.34 6.41
C ARG A 202 -0.27 17.59 6.27
N PRO A 203 0.28 18.72 5.79
CA PRO A 203 -0.54 19.86 5.39
C PRO A 203 -1.59 19.46 4.35
N ALA A 204 -2.82 19.98 4.46
CA ALA A 204 -3.94 19.63 3.57
C ALA A 204 -3.63 19.81 2.06
N LYS A 205 -2.74 20.75 1.71
CA LYS A 205 -2.28 20.96 0.32
C LYS A 205 -1.49 19.78 -0.25
N GLN A 206 -0.88 18.96 0.61
CA GLN A 206 -0.03 17.81 0.29
C GLN A 206 -0.78 16.48 0.45
N GLN A 207 -2.04 16.49 0.89
CA GLN A 207 -2.87 15.30 1.06
C GLN A 207 -3.62 15.00 -0.24
N LEU A 208 -2.98 14.29 -1.16
CA LEU A 208 -3.66 13.79 -2.36
C LEU A 208 -4.49 12.56 -2.01
N LEU A 209 -5.80 12.61 -2.26
CA LEU A 209 -6.72 11.52 -1.90
C LEU A 209 -6.37 10.19 -2.59
N GLU A 210 -5.80 10.21 -3.80
CA GLU A 210 -5.33 9.00 -4.47
C GLU A 210 -4.27 8.20 -3.70
N GLU A 211 -3.52 8.82 -2.79
CA GLU A 211 -2.58 8.12 -1.93
C GLU A 211 -3.28 7.17 -0.96
N VAL A 212 -4.58 7.38 -0.73
CA VAL A 212 -5.44 6.52 0.10
C VAL A 212 -5.86 5.25 -0.65
N ILE A 213 -5.86 5.23 -1.98
CA ILE A 213 -6.28 4.05 -2.75
C ILE A 213 -5.41 2.81 -2.43
N PRO A 214 -4.06 2.87 -2.51
CA PRO A 214 -3.23 1.75 -2.09
C PRO A 214 -3.44 1.33 -0.64
N PHE A 215 -3.73 2.29 0.26
CA PHE A 215 -4.00 2.00 1.66
C PHE A 215 -5.26 1.14 1.80
N VAL A 216 -6.37 1.57 1.17
CA VAL A 216 -7.66 0.86 1.24
C VAL A 216 -7.53 -0.55 0.64
N ILE A 217 -6.90 -0.68 -0.53
CA ILE A 217 -6.73 -2.00 -1.15
C ILE A 217 -5.89 -2.93 -0.25
N GLN A 218 -4.81 -2.43 0.35
CA GLN A 218 -3.96 -3.23 1.24
C GLN A 218 -4.59 -3.49 2.61
N TRP A 219 -5.55 -2.67 3.04
CA TRP A 219 -6.32 -2.92 4.24
C TRP A 219 -7.22 -4.16 4.08
N PHE A 220 -7.89 -4.26 2.93
CA PHE A 220 -8.77 -5.40 2.61
C PHE A 220 -8.03 -6.62 2.06
N HIS A 221 -6.84 -6.42 1.47
CA HIS A 221 -5.98 -7.49 0.94
C HIS A 221 -4.56 -7.38 1.54
N PRO A 222 -4.39 -7.65 2.85
CA PRO A 222 -3.13 -7.40 3.56
C PRO A 222 -1.96 -8.29 3.13
N GLU A 223 -2.24 -9.39 2.44
CA GLU A 223 -1.25 -10.26 1.80
C GLU A 223 -0.70 -9.68 0.49
N LYS A 224 -1.33 -8.62 -0.04
CA LYS A 224 -0.93 -7.99 -1.29
C LYS A 224 -0.23 -6.67 -1.02
N ASN A 225 0.84 -6.41 -1.76
CA ASN A 225 1.48 -5.10 -1.79
C ASN A 225 0.99 -4.33 -3.02
N VAL A 226 0.51 -3.11 -2.82
CA VAL A 226 0.03 -2.25 -3.91
C VAL A 226 0.92 -1.01 -4.03
N SER A 227 1.46 -0.78 -5.23
CA SER A 227 2.30 0.40 -5.45
C SER A 227 1.46 1.60 -5.88
N TYR A 228 1.57 2.70 -5.13
CA TYR A 228 1.03 4.00 -5.53
C TYR A 228 1.43 4.41 -6.95
N SER A 229 2.67 4.13 -7.38
CA SER A 229 3.13 4.46 -8.73
C SER A 229 2.32 3.75 -9.82
N HIS A 230 1.89 2.50 -9.59
CA HIS A 230 1.06 1.77 -10.53
C HIS A 230 -0.36 2.36 -10.56
N ILE A 231 -0.93 2.67 -9.39
CA ILE A 231 -2.23 3.35 -9.29
C ILE A 231 -2.20 4.69 -10.03
N GLY A 232 -1.16 5.50 -9.82
CA GLY A 232 -1.00 6.79 -10.49
C GLY A 232 -0.92 6.65 -12.02
N MET A 233 -0.25 5.61 -12.54
CA MET A 233 -0.23 5.31 -13.98
C MET A 233 -1.62 4.91 -14.49
N ASP A 234 -2.37 4.11 -13.72
CA ASP A 234 -3.70 3.66 -14.10
C ASP A 234 -4.70 4.83 -14.10
N LEU A 235 -4.61 5.75 -13.12
CA LEU A 235 -5.37 7.00 -13.10
C LEU A 235 -5.03 7.90 -14.31
N ASP A 236 -3.75 7.99 -14.70
CA ASP A 236 -3.34 8.72 -15.89
C ASP A 236 -3.91 8.10 -17.18
N LEU A 237 -4.03 6.77 -17.24
CA LEU A 237 -4.66 6.08 -18.37
C LEU A 237 -6.15 6.44 -18.49
N ILE A 238 -6.87 6.50 -17.36
CA ILE A 238 -8.28 6.92 -17.34
C ILE A 238 -8.39 8.38 -17.79
N ALA A 239 -7.53 9.28 -17.31
CA ALA A 239 -7.52 10.68 -17.73
C ALA A 239 -7.27 10.85 -19.24
N LYS A 240 -6.33 10.08 -19.80
CA LYS A 240 -6.07 10.04 -21.26
C LYS A 240 -7.28 9.54 -22.04
N LEU A 241 -8.00 8.55 -21.51
CA LEU A 241 -9.22 8.04 -22.14
C LEU A 241 -10.30 9.12 -22.17
N VAL A 242 -10.52 9.85 -21.06
CA VAL A 242 -11.44 10.99 -21.02
C VAL A 242 -11.07 12.03 -22.07
N MET A 243 -9.78 12.40 -22.17
CA MET A 243 -9.30 13.34 -23.18
C MET A 243 -9.57 12.88 -24.61
N ARG A 244 -9.47 11.57 -24.88
CA ARG A 244 -9.77 11.01 -26.21
C ARG A 244 -11.24 11.19 -26.56
N PHE A 245 -12.16 10.78 -25.69
CA PHE A 245 -13.59 10.97 -25.90
C PHE A 245 -13.97 12.46 -25.99
N LEU A 246 -13.33 13.31 -25.19
CA LEU A 246 -13.52 14.74 -25.23
C LEU A 246 -13.09 15.34 -26.57
N LYS A 247 -12.02 14.81 -27.19
CA LYS A 247 -11.56 15.27 -28.50
C LYS A 247 -12.55 14.92 -29.59
N ASP A 248 -13.18 13.74 -29.51
CA ASP A 248 -14.19 13.30 -30.46
C ASP A 248 -15.48 14.14 -30.34
N LEU A 249 -15.86 14.54 -29.11
CA LEU A 249 -17.07 15.31 -28.83
C LEU A 249 -16.89 16.83 -29.02
N ASN A 250 -15.75 17.38 -28.60
CA ASN A 250 -15.43 18.81 -28.69
C ASN A 250 -13.93 19.03 -28.96
N PRO A 251 -13.49 18.97 -30.22
CA PRO A 251 -12.08 19.19 -30.58
C PRO A 251 -11.53 20.58 -30.21
N LYS A 252 -12.43 21.57 -30.02
CA LYS A 252 -12.07 22.96 -29.69
C LYS A 252 -12.00 23.22 -28.19
N HIS A 253 -12.17 22.19 -27.35
CA HIS A 253 -12.16 22.35 -25.91
C HIS A 253 -10.83 22.99 -25.41
N PRO A 254 -10.86 24.00 -24.52
CA PRO A 254 -9.66 24.73 -24.08
C PRO A 254 -8.54 23.87 -23.49
N ILE A 255 -8.88 22.71 -22.91
CA ILE A 255 -7.92 21.72 -22.38
C ILE A 255 -6.84 21.32 -23.41
N PHE A 256 -7.15 21.30 -24.70
CA PHE A 256 -6.19 20.92 -25.74
C PHE A 256 -5.16 22.01 -26.04
N SER A 257 -5.40 23.23 -25.58
CA SER A 257 -4.43 24.35 -25.63
C SER A 257 -3.59 24.46 -24.34
N THR A 258 -3.81 23.58 -23.36
CA THR A 258 -3.15 23.63 -22.06
C THR A 258 -1.76 22.98 -22.11
N SER A 259 -0.79 23.60 -21.43
CA SER A 259 0.60 23.12 -21.41
C SER A 259 0.77 21.83 -20.59
N HIS A 260 1.79 21.05 -20.91
CA HIS A 260 2.14 19.85 -20.14
C HIS A 260 2.54 20.15 -18.68
N GLU A 261 3.13 21.32 -18.45
CA GLU A 261 3.46 21.82 -17.11
C GLU A 261 2.21 22.00 -16.26
N GLN A 262 1.13 22.53 -16.85
CA GLN A 262 -0.11 22.75 -16.13
C GLN A 262 -0.79 21.43 -15.73
N PHE A 263 -0.77 20.42 -16.61
CA PHE A 263 -1.21 19.06 -16.25
C PHE A 263 -0.34 18.45 -15.15
N SER A 264 0.97 18.69 -15.17
CA SER A 264 1.88 18.22 -14.13
C SER A 264 1.58 18.86 -12.78
N ILE A 265 1.28 20.16 -12.75
CA ILE A 265 0.83 20.86 -11.53
C ILE A 265 -0.43 20.20 -10.98
N TRP A 266 -1.45 19.99 -11.82
CA TRP A 266 -2.70 19.38 -11.40
C TRP A 266 -2.55 17.93 -10.95
N LYS A 267 -1.60 17.19 -11.52
CA LYS A 267 -1.32 15.81 -11.14
C LYS A 267 -0.74 15.70 -9.73
N TYR A 268 0.17 16.59 -9.35
CA TYR A 268 0.90 16.48 -8.08
C TYR A 268 0.41 17.42 -6.97
N ASN A 269 -0.62 18.23 -7.23
CA ASN A 269 -1.17 19.16 -6.23
C ASN A 269 -2.70 19.09 -6.18
N ASN A 270 -3.26 19.40 -5.00
CA ASN A 270 -4.67 19.68 -4.88
C ASN A 270 -5.03 20.98 -5.63
N ILE A 271 -6.22 20.99 -6.21
CA ILE A 271 -6.84 22.19 -6.78
C ILE A 271 -8.09 22.48 -5.97
N TYR A 272 -8.39 23.76 -5.76
CA TYR A 272 -9.56 24.22 -4.99
C TYR A 272 -10.51 25.04 -5.86
N GLU A 273 -10.20 25.16 -7.14
CA GLU A 273 -10.98 25.92 -8.11
C GLU A 273 -11.02 25.19 -9.44
N ASN A 274 -12.17 25.29 -10.11
CA ASN A 274 -12.36 24.80 -11.46
C ASN A 274 -11.58 25.65 -12.47
N ARG A 275 -10.93 24.98 -13.42
CA ARG A 275 -10.17 25.63 -14.49
C ARG A 275 -11.05 25.99 -15.68
N TRP A 276 -12.11 25.22 -15.89
CA TRP A 276 -13.04 25.39 -17.01
C TRP A 276 -14.31 26.11 -16.58
N ASN A 277 -15.03 26.68 -17.56
CA ASN A 277 -16.39 27.17 -17.36
C ASN A 277 -17.35 25.99 -17.11
N ASN A 278 -18.62 26.32 -16.81
CA ASN A 278 -19.65 25.31 -16.51
C ASN A 278 -19.82 24.28 -17.64
N SER A 279 -19.98 24.72 -18.90
CA SER A 279 -20.23 23.81 -20.04
C SER A 279 -19.06 22.87 -20.33
N ASP A 280 -17.85 23.40 -20.35
CA ASP A 280 -16.62 22.64 -20.59
C ASP A 280 -16.36 21.66 -19.44
N GLY A 281 -16.56 22.12 -18.20
CA GLY A 281 -16.39 21.28 -17.02
C GLY A 281 -17.42 20.15 -16.94
N ARG A 282 -18.68 20.44 -17.25
CA ARG A 282 -19.78 19.47 -17.31
C ARG A 282 -19.46 18.35 -18.29
N LEU A 283 -18.95 18.68 -19.47
CA LEU A 283 -18.61 17.70 -20.51
C LEU A 283 -17.54 16.71 -20.02
N ILE A 284 -16.49 17.18 -19.33
CA ILE A 284 -15.47 16.31 -18.73
C ILE A 284 -16.09 15.38 -17.68
N ILE A 285 -16.93 15.94 -16.79
CA ILE A 285 -17.61 15.19 -15.72
C ILE A 285 -18.51 14.11 -16.30
N ASP A 286 -19.30 14.42 -17.32
CA ASP A 286 -20.24 13.49 -17.92
C ASP A 286 -19.51 12.34 -18.64
N ILE A 287 -18.40 12.62 -19.34
CA ILE A 287 -17.54 11.58 -19.91
C ILE A 287 -16.97 10.69 -18.80
N LEU A 288 -16.43 11.28 -17.73
CA LEU A 288 -15.85 10.53 -16.62
C LEU A 288 -16.89 9.66 -15.91
N PHE A 289 -18.11 10.19 -15.72
CA PHE A 289 -19.25 9.46 -15.19
C PHE A 289 -19.61 8.26 -16.07
N VAL A 290 -19.69 8.45 -17.40
CA VAL A 290 -19.98 7.36 -18.32
C VAL A 290 -18.92 6.27 -18.29
N LEU A 291 -17.64 6.64 -18.20
CA LEU A 291 -16.51 5.69 -18.16
C LEU A 291 -16.45 4.90 -16.83
N LEU A 292 -16.69 5.57 -15.71
CA LEU A 292 -16.54 4.97 -14.39
C LEU A 292 -17.81 4.30 -13.86
N LEU A 293 -19.00 4.75 -14.25
CA LEU A 293 -20.27 4.27 -13.68
C LEU A 293 -21.18 3.57 -14.69
N ASN A 294 -21.38 4.14 -15.88
CA ASN A 294 -22.47 3.67 -16.74
C ASN A 294 -22.10 2.57 -17.76
N LYS A 295 -20.83 2.42 -18.20
CA LYS A 295 -20.49 1.40 -19.22
C LYS A 295 -19.18 0.64 -18.98
N PRO A 296 -19.21 -0.69 -18.75
CA PRO A 296 -18.00 -1.51 -18.75
C PRO A 296 -17.31 -1.59 -20.13
N ILE A 297 -18.06 -1.38 -21.23
CA ILE A 297 -17.56 -1.48 -22.61
C ILE A 297 -16.48 -0.43 -22.93
N PHE A 298 -16.59 0.79 -22.39
CA PHE A 298 -15.65 1.87 -22.76
C PHE A 298 -14.33 1.79 -21.99
N LEU A 299 -14.37 1.26 -20.77
CA LEU A 299 -13.17 1.05 -19.96
C LEU A 299 -12.48 -0.29 -20.33
N GLY A 300 -13.25 -1.30 -20.76
CA GLY A 300 -12.78 -2.64 -21.16
C GLY A 300 -11.49 -2.68 -21.99
N PRO A 301 -11.38 -1.91 -23.10
CA PRO A 301 -10.17 -1.90 -23.91
C PRO A 301 -8.93 -1.40 -23.17
N VAL A 302 -9.07 -0.49 -22.20
CA VAL A 302 -7.95 0.13 -21.48
C VAL A 302 -7.60 -0.62 -20.19
N ILE A 303 -8.57 -1.32 -19.60
CA ILE A 303 -8.42 -2.07 -18.34
C ILE A 303 -7.31 -3.14 -18.42
N HIS A 304 -7.12 -3.77 -19.58
CA HIS A 304 -6.04 -4.76 -19.76
C HIS A 304 -4.63 -4.14 -19.73
N TYR A 305 -4.51 -2.82 -19.88
CA TYR A 305 -3.24 -2.10 -19.80
C TYR A 305 -2.93 -1.57 -18.40
N PHE A 306 -3.85 -1.75 -17.43
CA PHE A 306 -3.61 -1.34 -16.06
C PHE A 306 -2.41 -2.10 -15.47
N LYS A 307 -1.55 -1.37 -14.77
CA LYS A 307 -0.37 -1.91 -14.11
C LYS A 307 -0.72 -2.61 -12.81
N SER A 308 -1.83 -2.25 -12.17
CA SER A 308 -2.29 -2.90 -10.96
C SER A 308 -3.50 -3.80 -11.25
N ASP A 309 -3.28 -5.12 -11.28
CA ASP A 309 -4.36 -6.11 -11.40
C ASP A 309 -5.36 -5.99 -10.24
N LEU A 310 -4.87 -5.66 -9.03
CA LEU A 310 -5.70 -5.47 -7.85
C LEU A 310 -6.54 -4.20 -7.96
N PHE A 311 -5.99 -3.11 -8.50
CA PHE A 311 -6.77 -1.90 -8.76
C PHE A 311 -7.87 -2.15 -9.78
N ARG A 312 -7.59 -2.96 -10.81
CA ARG A 312 -8.61 -3.43 -11.75
C ARG A 312 -9.71 -4.21 -11.02
N GLN A 313 -9.36 -5.24 -10.26
CA GLN A 313 -10.34 -6.07 -9.53
C GLN A 313 -11.18 -5.20 -8.59
N TYR A 314 -10.52 -4.32 -7.86
CA TYR A 314 -11.14 -3.44 -6.89
C TYR A 314 -12.07 -2.41 -7.55
N LEU A 315 -11.73 -1.90 -8.74
CA LEU A 315 -12.62 -1.07 -9.54
C LEU A 315 -13.88 -1.82 -10.00
N TYR A 316 -13.79 -3.13 -10.27
CA TYR A 316 -14.97 -3.95 -10.58
C TYR A 316 -15.84 -4.18 -9.34
N ILE A 317 -15.23 -4.56 -8.21
CA ILE A 317 -15.98 -4.78 -6.96
C ILE A 317 -16.68 -3.50 -6.50
N ALA A 318 -16.01 -2.34 -6.63
CA ALA A 318 -16.61 -1.04 -6.32
C ALA A 318 -17.78 -0.67 -7.24
N LYS A 319 -17.86 -1.23 -8.47
CA LYS A 319 -18.99 -1.03 -9.38
C LYS A 319 -20.19 -1.92 -9.03
N ASP A 320 -19.92 -3.11 -8.52
CA ASP A 320 -20.95 -4.10 -8.20
C ASP A 320 -21.62 -3.83 -6.83
N GLY A 321 -21.23 -2.75 -6.13
CA GLY A 321 -21.87 -2.29 -4.90
C GLY A 321 -21.49 -3.07 -3.63
N TYR A 322 -20.53 -4.00 -3.72
CA TYR A 322 -20.12 -4.89 -2.63
C TYR A 322 -19.12 -4.28 -1.63
N MET A 323 -18.63 -3.06 -1.87
CA MET A 323 -17.76 -2.34 -0.94
C MET A 323 -18.29 -0.95 -0.68
N ASP A 324 -18.08 -0.46 0.55
CA ASP A 324 -18.31 0.93 0.94
C ASP A 324 -17.82 1.87 -0.16
N ASN A 325 -18.68 2.80 -0.57
CA ASN A 325 -18.51 3.69 -1.72
C ASN A 325 -17.30 4.64 -1.64
N VAL A 326 -16.35 4.48 -0.72
CA VAL A 326 -15.17 5.35 -0.53
C VAL A 326 -14.26 5.45 -1.77
N PRO A 327 -13.91 4.34 -2.45
CA PRO A 327 -12.82 4.37 -3.43
C PRO A 327 -13.19 4.97 -4.77
N LEU A 328 -14.42 4.76 -5.23
CA LEU A 328 -14.86 5.25 -6.52
C LEU A 328 -14.91 6.80 -6.59
N PRO A 329 -15.45 7.51 -5.60
CA PRO A 329 -15.30 8.96 -5.43
C PRO A 329 -13.85 9.41 -5.42
N VAL A 330 -12.95 8.70 -4.73
CA VAL A 330 -11.52 9.04 -4.71
C VAL A 330 -10.91 8.89 -6.11
N ILE A 331 -11.19 7.81 -6.83
CA ILE A 331 -10.74 7.60 -8.21
C ILE A 331 -11.29 8.70 -9.12
N PHE A 332 -12.59 8.99 -9.03
CA PHE A 332 -13.24 10.02 -9.82
C PHE A 332 -12.61 11.39 -9.56
N GLN A 333 -12.49 11.79 -8.30
CA GLN A 333 -11.86 13.06 -7.90
C GLN A 333 -10.43 13.15 -8.42
N SER A 334 -9.67 12.05 -8.34
CA SER A 334 -8.27 11.99 -8.77
C SER A 334 -8.11 12.18 -10.27
N VAL A 335 -9.01 11.60 -11.07
CA VAL A 335 -9.03 11.78 -12.53
C VAL A 335 -9.55 13.17 -12.90
N ALA A 336 -10.63 13.63 -12.27
CA ALA A 336 -11.20 14.96 -12.49
C ALA A 336 -10.16 16.06 -12.21
N ARG A 337 -9.42 15.94 -11.11
CA ARG A 337 -8.34 16.85 -10.72
C ARG A 337 -7.24 16.93 -11.78
N ARG A 338 -6.79 15.79 -12.32
CA ARG A 338 -5.81 15.74 -13.43
C ARG A 338 -6.27 16.48 -14.68
N LEU A 339 -7.58 16.64 -14.83
CA LEU A 339 -8.21 17.33 -15.95
C LEU A 339 -8.63 18.76 -15.59
N GLY A 340 -8.21 19.30 -14.45
CA GLY A 340 -8.50 20.68 -14.04
C GLY A 340 -9.89 20.91 -13.44
N ILE A 341 -10.58 19.83 -13.05
CA ILE A 341 -11.90 19.87 -12.39
C ILE A 341 -11.72 19.67 -10.88
N TYR A 342 -12.21 20.63 -10.10
CA TYR A 342 -12.28 20.52 -8.65
C TYR A 342 -13.59 19.81 -8.25
N CYS A 343 -13.45 18.63 -7.66
CA CYS A 343 -14.52 17.92 -6.96
C CYS A 343 -14.18 17.86 -5.47
N ASP A 344 -15.10 18.29 -4.64
CA ASP A 344 -14.97 18.20 -3.19
C ASP A 344 -15.60 16.90 -2.69
N LEU A 345 -14.93 16.23 -1.77
CA LEU A 345 -15.37 14.97 -1.21
C LEU A 345 -16.17 15.25 0.06
N VAL A 346 -17.46 14.90 0.06
CA VAL A 346 -18.39 15.18 1.16
C VAL A 346 -18.92 13.86 1.72
N SER A 347 -18.75 13.64 3.02
CA SER A 347 -19.33 12.50 3.72
C SER A 347 -20.64 12.90 4.39
N PHE A 348 -21.71 12.14 4.17
CA PHE A 348 -22.97 12.29 4.92
C PHE A 348 -23.34 10.98 5.61
N VAL A 349 -23.94 11.13 6.80
CA VAL A 349 -24.67 10.05 7.46
C VAL A 349 -26.09 10.13 6.95
N THR A 350 -26.57 9.12 6.24
CA THR A 350 -27.98 9.06 5.81
C THR A 350 -28.82 8.61 7.00
N SER A 351 -29.57 9.53 7.62
CA SER A 351 -30.64 9.19 8.55
C SER A 351 -31.94 9.00 7.77
N ASP A 352 -32.61 7.86 7.97
CA ASP A 352 -33.91 7.56 7.39
C ASP A 352 -34.98 8.57 7.90
N PRO A 353 -35.70 9.29 7.03
CA PRO A 353 -36.72 10.25 7.46
C PRO A 353 -37.96 9.61 8.11
N ASP A 354 -38.17 8.30 7.98
CA ASP A 354 -39.33 7.60 8.58
C ASP A 354 -39.04 6.99 9.97
N SER A 355 -37.82 7.13 10.51
CA SER A 355 -37.52 6.67 11.87
C SER A 355 -37.81 7.76 12.91
N ASP A 356 -39.00 7.74 13.50
CA ASP A 356 -39.44 8.64 14.58
C ASP A 356 -38.70 8.43 15.93
N ILE A 357 -37.55 7.78 15.90
CA ILE A 357 -36.67 7.63 17.05
C ILE A 357 -35.30 8.11 16.59
N LEU A 358 -34.74 9.10 17.30
CA LEU A 358 -33.31 9.45 17.29
C LEU A 358 -32.49 8.25 17.83
N VAL A 359 -32.54 7.11 17.14
CA VAL A 359 -31.54 6.09 17.28
C VAL A 359 -30.35 6.63 16.51
N MET A 360 -29.30 6.99 17.24
CA MET A 360 -27.93 7.06 16.72
C MET A 360 -27.52 5.65 16.28
N ASP A 361 -28.22 5.09 15.29
CA ASP A 361 -27.93 3.77 14.79
C ASP A 361 -26.76 3.90 13.83
N LYS A 362 -25.60 3.41 14.29
CA LYS A 362 -24.32 3.41 13.58
C LYS A 362 -24.32 2.42 12.39
N THR A 363 -25.50 2.03 11.93
CA THR A 363 -25.79 0.96 10.96
C THR A 363 -25.96 1.46 9.54
N TYR A 364 -26.00 2.78 9.31
CA TYR A 364 -26.07 3.33 7.95
C TYR A 364 -24.65 3.58 7.40
N PRO A 365 -24.30 3.06 6.20
CA PRO A 365 -22.99 3.27 5.61
C PRO A 365 -22.76 4.76 5.36
N ASN A 366 -21.61 5.27 5.82
CA ASN A 366 -21.18 6.62 5.49
C ASN A 366 -21.06 6.75 3.97
N THR A 367 -22.02 7.44 3.35
CA THR A 367 -22.05 7.58 1.90
C THR A 367 -21.14 8.75 1.52
N TRP A 368 -20.09 8.45 0.76
CA TRP A 368 -19.16 9.44 0.23
C TRP A 368 -19.71 9.97 -1.09
N LEU A 369 -20.03 11.27 -1.12
CA LEU A 369 -20.52 11.97 -2.29
C LEU A 369 -19.46 12.94 -2.82
N LEU A 370 -19.46 13.17 -4.13
CA LEU A 370 -18.67 14.23 -4.73
C LEU A 370 -19.57 15.44 -4.98
N SER A 371 -19.18 16.58 -4.43
CA SER A 371 -19.78 17.86 -4.79
C SER A 371 -18.93 18.56 -5.84
N TRP A 372 -19.58 19.03 -6.90
CA TRP A 372 -18.96 19.87 -7.92
C TRP A 372 -19.69 21.20 -7.97
N ARG A 373 -18.95 22.31 -7.81
CA ARG A 373 -19.50 23.67 -7.88
C ARG A 373 -19.07 24.33 -9.20
N PRO A 374 -20.01 24.65 -10.10
CA PRO A 374 -19.67 25.25 -11.39
C PRO A 374 -18.95 26.59 -11.20
N LYS A 375 -17.99 26.87 -12.08
CA LYS A 375 -17.35 28.19 -12.15
C LYS A 375 -18.29 29.15 -12.90
N TRP A 376 -18.84 30.10 -12.18
CA TRP A 376 -19.59 31.21 -12.78
C TRP A 376 -18.59 32.22 -13.33
N LEU A 377 -18.79 32.66 -14.58
CA LEU A 377 -18.10 33.80 -15.13
C LEU A 377 -18.74 35.05 -14.49
N ASN A 378 -17.97 35.82 -13.73
CA ASN A 378 -18.38 37.17 -13.35
C ASN A 378 -18.26 38.11 -14.54
#